data_AF-X1UZC6-F1
#
_entry.id   AF-X1UZC6-F1
#
_cell.length_a   1.000
_cell.length_b   1.000
_cell.length_c   1.000
_cell.angle_alpha   90.00
_cell.angle_beta   90.00
_cell.angle_gamma   90.00
#
_symmetry.space_group_name_H-M   'P 1'
#
loop_
_entity.id
_entity.type
_entity.pdbx_description
1 polymer ?
#
loop_
_entity_poly.entity_id
_entity_poly.type
_entity_poly.pdbx_seq_one_letter_code
_entity_poly.pdbx_strand_id
1 'polypeptide(L)'
;MQFNLAAWIMNPFVLMMITVFLGMFFGKIKFDKFTFGVSGCLFVGLVIGWWVYGLAKAFPKTELGYKEALKLIKSGVIDKGFFTLFLILFIAAVGLLAAKDIGVIIKKYGSKFIILGFLITFVGAMATYGMA
;
A
#
# COMPACT_ATOMS: atom_id res chain seq x y z
N MET A 1 32.90 -16.65 -3.13
CA MET A 1 31.71 -15.80 -3.29
C MET A 1 30.74 -16.16 -2.17
N GLN A 2 30.72 -15.39 -1.08
CA GLN A 2 29.82 -15.67 0.03
C GLN A 2 28.47 -15.03 -0.28
N PHE A 3 27.44 -15.87 -0.46
CA PHE A 3 26.08 -15.41 -0.70
C PHE A 3 25.57 -14.71 0.56
N ASN A 4 25.46 -13.38 0.52
CA ASN A 4 24.96 -12.61 1.65
C ASN A 4 23.43 -12.64 1.65
N LEU A 5 22.88 -13.67 2.30
CA LEU A 5 21.44 -13.88 2.46
C LEU A 5 20.74 -12.65 3.07
N ALA A 6 21.40 -11.95 3.99
CA ALA A 6 20.83 -10.76 4.62
C ALA A 6 20.69 -9.60 3.62
N ALA A 7 21.70 -9.36 2.78
CA ALA A 7 21.63 -8.33 1.73
C ALA A 7 20.60 -8.68 0.64
N TRP A 8 20.42 -9.97 0.35
CA TRP A 8 19.42 -10.44 -0.62
C TRP A 8 17.99 -10.28 -0.12
N ILE A 9 17.71 -10.66 1.14
CA ILE A 9 16.38 -10.51 1.76
C ILE A 9 16.04 -9.03 2.00
N MET A 10 17.03 -8.19 2.31
CA MET A 10 16.84 -6.75 2.49
C MET A 10 16.69 -5.98 1.18
N ASN A 11 16.67 -6.66 0.03
CA ASN A 11 16.41 -6.00 -1.24
C ASN A 11 14.90 -5.69 -1.39
N PRO A 12 14.50 -4.43 -1.65
CA PRO A 12 13.10 -4.05 -1.78
C PRO A 12 12.32 -4.86 -2.83
N PHE A 13 12.95 -5.24 -3.95
CA PHE A 13 12.30 -6.04 -4.99
C PHE A 13 11.98 -7.46 -4.53
N VAL A 14 12.91 -8.08 -3.79
CA VAL A 14 12.73 -9.42 -3.24
C VAL A 14 11.65 -9.40 -2.17
N LEU A 15 11.66 -8.37 -1.31
CA LEU A 15 10.63 -8.12 -0.30
C LEU A 15 9.24 -7.96 -0.93
N MET A 16 9.10 -7.12 -1.96
CA MET A 16 7.83 -6.93 -2.68
C MET A 16 7.33 -8.22 -3.35
N MET A 17 8.23 -9.01 -3.94
CA MET A 17 7.86 -10.29 -4.56
C MET A 17 7.36 -11.29 -3.52
N ILE A 18 8.09 -11.44 -2.41
CA ILE A 18 7.72 -12.37 -1.32
C ILE A 18 6.40 -11.93 -0.67
N THR A 19 6.22 -10.63 -0.40
CA THR A 19 5.01 -10.12 0.25
C THR A 19 3.77 -10.31 -0.64
N VAL A 20 3.88 -10.03 -1.95
CA VAL A 20 2.76 -10.24 -2.88
C VAL A 20 2.46 -11.72 -3.05
N PHE A 21 3.47 -12.57 -3.18
CA PHE A 21 3.26 -14.01 -3.35
C PHE A 21 2.60 -14.64 -2.12
N LEU A 22 3.14 -14.38 -0.92
CA LEU A 22 2.56 -14.85 0.33
C LEU A 22 1.19 -14.23 0.59
N GLY A 23 1.00 -12.95 0.26
CA GLY A 23 -0.26 -12.24 0.37
C GLY A 23 -1.37 -12.86 -0.48
N MET A 24 -1.05 -13.20 -1.73
CA MET A 24 -1.97 -13.89 -2.63
C MET A 24 -2.27 -15.31 -2.16
N PHE A 25 -1.27 -16.02 -1.62
CA PHE A 25 -1.47 -17.36 -1.08
C PHE A 25 -2.36 -17.34 0.16
N PHE A 26 -2.11 -16.42 1.09
CA PHE A 26 -2.94 -16.20 2.28
C PHE A 26 -4.36 -15.73 1.91
N GLY A 27 -4.48 -14.88 0.89
CA GLY A 27 -5.76 -14.40 0.38
C GLY A 27 -6.66 -15.52 -0.17
N LYS A 28 -6.09 -16.63 -0.63
CA LYS A 28 -6.83 -17.81 -1.11
C LYS A 28 -7.30 -18.73 0.01
N ILE A 29 -6.81 -18.56 1.24
CA ILE A 29 -7.27 -19.35 2.38
C ILE A 29 -8.73 -18.99 2.67
N LYS A 30 -9.60 -20.00 2.60
CA LYS A 30 -11.03 -19.88 2.89
C LYS A 30 -11.29 -20.43 4.28
N PHE A 31 -11.85 -19.60 5.15
CA PHE A 31 -12.37 -20.02 6.45
C PHE A 31 -13.90 -20.10 6.35
N ASP A 32 -14.39 -21.29 6.01
CA ASP A 32 -15.80 -21.61 5.77
C ASP A 32 -16.47 -20.66 4.75
N LYS A 33 -17.11 -19.57 5.21
CA LYS A 33 -17.75 -18.55 4.37
C LYS A 33 -16.88 -17.32 4.11
N PHE A 34 -15.75 -17.18 4.79
CA PHE A 34 -14.91 -15.98 4.74
C PHE A 34 -13.66 -16.22 3.88
N THR A 35 -13.41 -15.33 2.93
CA THR A 35 -12.19 -15.34 2.10
C THR A 35 -11.47 -14.01 2.26
N PHE A 36 -10.18 -14.04 2.60
CA PHE A 36 -9.39 -12.82 2.74
C PHE A 36 -9.19 -12.09 1.40
N GLY A 37 -9.18 -12.81 0.27
CA GLY A 37 -9.10 -12.19 -1.06
C GLY A 37 -7.93 -11.20 -1.18
N VAL A 38 -8.16 -10.04 -1.80
CA VAL A 38 -7.15 -8.98 -1.95
C VAL A 38 -6.71 -8.38 -0.61
N SER A 39 -7.56 -8.44 0.43
CA SER A 39 -7.19 -7.96 1.77
C SER A 39 -6.07 -8.80 2.43
N GLY A 40 -5.90 -10.05 2.01
CA GLY A 40 -4.79 -10.91 2.46
C GLY A 40 -3.41 -10.31 2.18
N CYS A 41 -3.25 -9.60 1.06
CA CYS A 41 -2.00 -8.90 0.73
C CYS A 41 -1.69 -7.76 1.70
N LEU A 42 -2.73 -7.07 2.22
CA LEU A 42 -2.56 -5.98 3.18
C LEU A 42 -2.11 -6.51 4.54
N PHE A 43 -2.73 -7.60 5.03
CA PHE A 43 -2.34 -8.22 6.29
C PHE A 43 -0.93 -8.79 6.24
N VAL A 44 -0.59 -9.54 5.19
CA VAL A 44 0.75 -10.11 5.01
C VAL A 44 1.81 -9.01 4.84
N GLY A 45 1.50 -7.95 4.09
CA GLY A 45 2.37 -6.79 3.93
C GLY A 45 2.69 -6.10 5.27
N LEU A 46 1.70 -5.95 6.15
CA LEU A 46 1.88 -5.35 7.47
C LEU A 46 2.73 -6.23 8.41
N VAL A 47 2.48 -7.55 8.43
CA VAL A 47 3.25 -8.49 9.24
C VAL A 47 4.71 -8.54 8.79
N ILE A 48 4.96 -8.67 7.48
CA ILE A 48 6.33 -8.70 6.93
C ILE A 48 7.02 -7.34 7.13
N GLY A 49 6.32 -6.22 6.92
CA GLY A 49 6.87 -4.89 7.15
C GLY A 49 7.31 -4.67 8.60
N TRP A 50 6.49 -5.09 9.56
CA TRP A 50 6.85 -5.05 10.98
C TRP A 50 8.06 -5.96 11.29
N TRP A 51 8.08 -7.17 10.75
CA TRP A 51 9.16 -8.13 10.99
C TRP A 51 10.49 -7.64 10.41
N VAL A 52 10.49 -7.12 9.18
CA VAL A 52 11.68 -6.57 8.50
C VAL A 52 12.19 -5.34 9.23
N TYR A 53 11.30 -4.47 9.70
CA TYR A 53 11.67 -3.30 10.50
C TYR A 53 12.25 -3.70 11.87
N GLY A 54 11.70 -4.74 12.51
CA GLY A 54 12.23 -5.32 13.74
C GLY A 54 13.62 -5.94 13.56
N LEU A 55 13.79 -6.76 12.52
CA LEU A 55 15.08 -7.36 12.16
C LEU A 55 16.11 -6.27 11.83
N ALA A 56 15.75 -5.28 11.03
CA ALA A 56 16.62 -4.17 10.66
C ALA A 56 17.13 -3.36 11.87
N LYS A 57 16.32 -3.22 12.93
CA LYS A 57 16.74 -2.59 14.20
C LYS A 57 17.66 -3.47 15.06
N ALA A 58 17.56 -4.79 14.93
CA ALA A 58 18.32 -5.74 15.74
C ALA A 58 19.73 -6.04 15.20
N PHE A 59 20.08 -5.60 13.98
CA PHE A 59 21.40 -5.88 13.39
C PHE A 59 22.54 -5.07 14.07
N PRO A 60 23.59 -5.73 14.59
CA PRO A 60 24.80 -5.07 15.07
C PRO A 60 25.65 -4.53 13.89
N LYS A 61 26.41 -3.45 14.13
CA LYS A 61 27.17 -2.65 13.15
C LYS A 61 28.26 -3.40 12.33
N THR A 62 28.40 -4.71 12.49
CA THR A 62 29.58 -5.49 12.04
C THR A 62 29.30 -6.41 10.84
N GLU A 63 28.04 -6.62 10.45
CA GLU A 63 27.73 -7.47 9.28
C GLU A 63 27.57 -6.70 7.97
N LEU A 64 27.96 -7.35 6.86
CA LEU A 64 27.91 -6.82 5.48
C LEU A 64 26.50 -6.37 5.03
N GLY A 65 25.43 -6.74 5.75
CA GLY A 65 24.04 -6.33 5.49
C GLY A 65 23.59 -5.02 6.18
N TYR A 66 24.40 -4.46 7.08
CA TYR A 66 24.02 -3.27 7.87
C TYR A 66 23.77 -2.02 7.02
N LYS A 67 24.54 -1.83 5.93
CA LYS A 67 24.37 -0.70 5.01
C LYS A 67 23.01 -0.72 4.30
N GLU A 68 22.55 -1.90 3.88
CA GLU A 68 21.25 -2.08 3.22
C GLU A 68 20.11 -1.96 4.22
N ALA A 69 20.25 -2.50 5.44
CA ALA A 69 19.28 -2.33 6.52
C ALA A 69 19.10 -0.85 6.93
N LEU A 70 20.19 -0.08 6.99
CA LEU A 70 20.15 1.35 7.33
C LEU A 70 19.50 2.17 6.20
N LYS A 71 19.76 1.82 4.95
CA LYS A 71 19.10 2.41 3.77
C LYS A 71 17.60 2.09 3.76
N LEU A 72 17.21 0.85 4.09
CA LEU A 72 15.81 0.44 4.25
C LEU A 72 15.08 1.22 5.35
N ILE A 73 15.69 1.37 6.53
CA ILE A 73 15.08 2.13 7.63
C ILE A 73 14.93 3.61 7.25
N LYS A 74 15.94 4.20 6.60
CA LYS A 74 15.88 5.61 6.19
C LYS A 74 14.82 5.87 5.12
N SER A 75 14.59 4.91 4.23
CA SER A 75 13.58 5.00 3.17
C SER A 75 12.18 4.51 3.58
N GLY A 76 12.03 3.86 4.74
CA GLY A 76 10.72 3.39 5.22
C GLY A 76 10.28 2.04 4.65
N VAL A 77 11.19 1.05 4.59
CA VAL A 77 11.03 -0.32 4.05
C VAL A 77 10.77 -0.39 2.53
N ILE A 78 10.04 0.57 1.96
CA ILE A 78 9.81 0.72 0.53
C ILE A 78 10.22 2.14 0.13
N ASP A 79 11.03 2.27 -0.92
CA ASP A 79 11.41 3.58 -1.42
C ASP A 79 10.19 4.40 -1.89
N LYS A 80 10.21 5.72 -1.65
CA LYS A 80 9.11 6.63 -2.00
C LYS A 80 8.78 6.60 -3.50
N GLY A 81 9.76 6.33 -4.37
CA GLY A 81 9.52 6.19 -5.80
C GLY A 81 8.56 5.04 -6.13
N PHE A 82 8.76 3.88 -5.50
CA PHE A 82 7.87 2.73 -5.68
C PHE A 82 6.48 2.99 -5.09
N PHE A 83 6.42 3.52 -3.86
CA PHE A 83 5.14 3.86 -3.24
C PHE A 83 4.32 4.81 -4.11
N THR A 84 4.96 5.84 -4.67
CA THR A 84 4.30 6.81 -5.55
C THR A 84 3.83 6.17 -6.85
N LEU A 85 4.64 5.30 -7.46
CA LEU A 85 4.25 4.57 -8.67
C LEU A 85 3.01 3.71 -8.43
N PHE A 86 2.99 2.93 -7.35
CA PHE A 86 1.83 2.11 -7.00
C PHE A 86 0.61 2.96 -6.64
N LEU A 87 0.79 4.10 -5.97
CA LEU A 87 -0.28 5.03 -5.65
C LEU A 87 -0.90 5.63 -6.92
N ILE A 88 -0.07 6.04 -7.90
CA ILE A 88 -0.55 6.53 -9.20
C ILE A 88 -1.32 5.44 -9.93
N LEU A 89 -0.77 4.22 -10.01
CA LEU A 89 -1.43 3.09 -10.67
C LEU A 89 -2.77 2.74 -10.00
N PHE A 90 -2.80 2.76 -8.67
CA PHE A 90 -4.01 2.53 -7.87
C PHE A 90 -5.07 3.62 -8.10
N ILE A 91 -4.69 4.90 -8.00
CA ILE A 91 -5.60 6.03 -8.24
C ILE A 91 -6.13 6.00 -9.68
N ALA A 92 -5.28 5.69 -10.66
CA ALA A 92 -5.70 5.54 -12.05
C ALA A 92 -6.71 4.41 -12.24
N ALA A 93 -6.47 3.23 -11.64
CA ALA A 93 -7.37 2.08 -11.74
C ALA A 93 -8.72 2.33 -11.06
N VAL A 94 -8.72 2.83 -9.82
CA VAL A 94 -9.96 3.16 -9.08
C VAL A 94 -10.70 4.31 -9.75
N GLY A 95 -9.98 5.33 -10.21
CA GLY A 95 -10.56 6.44 -10.97
C GLY A 95 -11.23 5.99 -12.27
N LEU A 96 -10.61 5.05 -13.00
CA LEU A 96 -11.20 4.47 -14.22
C LEU A 96 -12.46 3.65 -13.91
N LEU A 97 -12.44 2.85 -12.83
CA LEU A 97 -13.61 2.11 -12.37
C LEU A 97 -14.76 3.05 -11.98
N ALA A 98 -14.47 4.13 -11.23
CA ALA A 98 -15.47 5.11 -10.84
C ALA A 98 -16.01 5.92 -12.04
N ALA A 99 -15.15 6.27 -13.00
CA ALA A 99 -15.53 7.02 -14.19
C ALA A 99 -16.60 6.32 -15.03
N LYS A 100 -16.56 4.97 -15.08
CA LYS A 100 -17.56 4.16 -15.77
C LYS A 100 -18.97 4.39 -15.23
N ASP A 101 -19.11 4.49 -13.91
CA ASP A 101 -20.42 4.65 -13.26
C ASP A 101 -20.86 6.12 -13.19
N ILE A 102 -19.90 7.04 -13.02
CA ILE A 102 -20.16 8.50 -12.99
C ILE A 102 -20.82 8.98 -14.28
N GLY A 103 -20.45 8.44 -15.45
CA GLY A 103 -21.06 8.83 -16.73
C GLY A 103 -22.57 8.57 -16.78
N VAL A 104 -23.04 7.45 -16.21
CA VAL A 104 -24.47 7.12 -16.11
C VAL A 104 -25.17 8.05 -15.13
N ILE A 105 -24.52 8.34 -14.00
CA ILE A 105 -25.05 9.20 -12.93
C ILE A 105 -25.19 10.65 -13.42
N ILE A 106 -24.19 11.20 -14.10
CA ILE A 106 -24.23 12.55 -14.67
C ILE A 106 -25.35 12.67 -15.72
N LYS A 107 -25.58 11.66 -16.56
CA LYS A 107 -26.69 11.71 -17.51
C LYS A 107 -28.07 11.68 -16.83
N LYS A 108 -28.19 10.97 -15.70
CA LYS A 108 -29.47 10.83 -14.97
C LYS A 108 -29.78 12.03 -14.07
N TYR A 109 -28.77 12.56 -13.38
CA TYR A 109 -28.93 13.61 -12.36
C TYR A 109 -28.38 14.98 -12.80
N GLY A 110 -27.59 15.03 -13.86
CA GLY A 110 -27.09 16.26 -14.47
C GLY A 110 -26.33 17.15 -13.51
N SER A 111 -26.67 18.44 -13.56
CA SER A 111 -26.09 19.50 -12.71
C SER A 111 -26.31 19.27 -11.21
N LYS A 112 -27.38 18.58 -10.80
CA LYS A 112 -27.66 18.33 -9.37
C LYS A 112 -26.59 17.45 -8.72
N PHE A 113 -26.05 16.49 -9.46
CA PHE A 113 -24.98 15.62 -8.97
C PHE A 113 -23.66 16.39 -8.79
N ILE A 114 -23.36 17.29 -9.72
CA ILE A 114 -22.15 18.12 -9.67
C ILE A 114 -22.21 19.07 -8.47
N ILE A 115 -23.34 19.74 -8.26
CA ILE A 115 -23.56 20.63 -7.11
C ILE A 115 -23.44 19.84 -5.81
N LEU A 116 -24.08 18.66 -5.73
CA LEU A 116 -24.01 17.81 -4.54
C LEU A 116 -22.58 17.38 -4.22
N GLY A 117 -21.80 16.99 -5.23
CA GLY A 117 -20.38 16.66 -5.07
C GLY A 117 -19.59 17.82 -4.47
N PHE A 118 -19.75 19.03 -5.01
CA PHE A 118 -19.12 20.24 -4.45
C PHE A 118 -19.54 20.52 -3.00
N LEU A 119 -20.83 20.39 -2.71
CA LEU A 119 -21.40 20.68 -1.40
C LEU A 119 -20.83 19.73 -0.33
N ILE A 120 -20.68 18.45 -0.65
CA ILE A 120 -20.09 17.45 0.26
C ILE A 120 -18.63 17.81 0.59
N THR A 121 -17.81 18.17 -0.41
CA THR A 121 -16.41 18.54 -0.17
C THR A 121 -16.30 19.81 0.66
N PHE A 122 -17.14 20.80 0.39
CA PHE A 122 -17.18 22.06 1.15
C PHE A 122 -17.64 21.86 2.59
N VAL A 123 -18.64 21.01 2.83
CA VAL A 123 -19.09 20.70 4.19
C VAL A 123 -18.01 19.97 4.97
N GLY A 124 -17.31 19.01 4.37
CA GLY A 124 -16.18 18.33 5.02
C GLY A 124 -15.03 19.29 5.36
N ALA A 125 -14.69 20.19 4.43
CA ALA A 125 -13.69 21.23 4.66
C ALA A 125 -14.14 22.21 5.76
N MET A 126 -15.38 22.70 5.72
CA MET A 126 -15.91 23.59 6.77
C MET A 126 -15.96 22.91 8.14
N ALA A 127 -16.32 21.63 8.21
CA ALA A 127 -16.30 20.89 9.47
C ALA A 127 -14.88 20.74 10.03
N THR A 128 -13.88 20.56 9.16
CA THR A 128 -12.48 20.39 9.58
C THR A 128 -11.82 21.72 9.95
N TYR A 129 -11.98 22.75 9.13
CA TYR A 129 -11.36 24.06 9.32
C TYR A 129 -12.17 25.00 10.22
N GLY A 130 -13.46 24.73 10.44
CA GLY A 130 -14.31 25.53 11.34
C GLY A 130 -14.30 25.04 12.79
N MET A 131 -13.81 23.82 13.06
CA MET A 131 -13.55 23.31 14.41
C MET A 131 -12.09 23.50 14.86
N ALA A 132 -11.22 23.98 13.96
CA ALA A 132 -9.84 24.36 14.24
C ALA A 132 -9.76 25.85 14.57
#